data_AF-A0A182SPU9-F1
#
_entry.id   AF-A0A182SPU9-F1
#
_cell.length_a   1.000
_cell.length_b   1.000
_cell.length_c   1.000
_cell.angle_alpha   90.00
_cell.angle_beta   90.00
_cell.angle_gamma   90.00
#
_symmetry.space_group_name_H-M   'P 1'
#
loop_
_entity.id
_entity.type
_entity.pdbx_description
1 polymer ?
#
loop_
_entity_poly.entity_id
_entity_poly.type
_entity_poly.pdbx_seq_one_letter_code
_entity_poly.pdbx_strand_id
1 'polypeptide(L)'
;VSEPKVAISSIPYVNGKVESKVLRQGDYDIPIFTEDFLDHNKVVDSELRTLRKSNIDYEQQNSVLEKHVENMENGILKLDSETSNLESRNAVLESYLLKLRTTLANALQGLPLSSDCAGATVDNIDQYLENLHQMADSSTQGHTLNKAKDIIRKLDLQNLTL
;
A
#
# COMPACT_ATOMS: atom_id res chain seq x y z
N VAL A 1 23.33 27.70 24.55
CA VAL A 1 23.93 26.43 24.07
C VAL A 1 23.89 26.51 22.56
N SER A 2 25.05 26.73 21.93
CA SER A 2 25.15 26.97 20.48
C SER A 2 25.17 25.64 19.75
N GLU A 3 24.27 25.45 18.78
CA GLU A 3 24.26 24.28 17.90
C GLU A 3 25.56 24.20 17.09
N PRO A 4 26.13 22.99 16.87
CA PRO A 4 27.29 22.86 16.01
C PRO A 4 26.86 23.03 14.55
N LYS A 5 27.35 24.10 13.91
CA LYS A 5 27.32 24.22 12.45
C LYS A 5 28.11 23.05 11.87
N VAL A 6 27.41 22.05 11.32
CA VAL A 6 28.02 21.03 10.48
C VAL A 6 28.58 21.76 9.25
N ALA A 7 29.91 21.85 9.19
CA ALA A 7 30.59 22.32 8.01
C ALA A 7 30.35 21.29 6.90
N ILE A 8 29.38 21.58 6.02
CA ILE A 8 29.17 20.80 4.80
C ILE A 8 30.36 21.14 3.90
N SER A 9 31.44 20.38 4.03
CA SER A 9 32.53 20.42 3.06
C SER A 9 31.97 19.96 1.73
N SER A 10 32.03 20.84 0.72
CA SER A 10 31.63 20.58 -0.67
C SER A 10 32.55 19.55 -1.33
N ILE A 11 32.54 18.31 -0.84
CA ILE A 11 33.28 17.19 -1.43
C ILE A 11 32.30 16.51 -2.40
N PRO A 12 32.60 16.45 -3.70
CA PRO A 12 31.74 15.77 -4.66
C PRO A 12 31.78 14.26 -4.34
N TYR A 13 30.66 13.73 -3.88
CA TYR A 13 30.50 12.31 -3.64
C TYR A 13 30.31 11.60 -4.99
N VAL A 14 31.18 10.65 -5.31
CA VAL A 14 30.94 9.67 -6.38
C VAL A 14 30.90 8.28 -5.75
N ASN A 15 29.72 7.67 -5.75
CA ASN A 15 29.51 6.27 -5.38
C ASN A 15 30.01 5.84 -3.98
N GLY A 16 29.84 6.70 -2.96
CA GLY A 16 30.12 6.36 -1.56
C GLY A 16 31.61 6.24 -1.20
N LYS A 17 32.53 6.61 -2.10
CA LYS A 17 33.96 6.69 -1.82
C LYS A 17 34.43 8.14 -1.85
N VAL A 18 35.28 8.49 -0.89
CA VAL A 18 36.03 9.74 -0.91
C VAL A 18 36.85 9.75 -2.20
N GLU A 19 36.74 10.80 -3.03
CA GLU A 19 37.68 11.02 -4.12
C GLU A 19 39.08 11.13 -3.51
N SER A 20 39.85 10.05 -3.56
CA SER A 20 41.28 10.10 -3.31
C SER A 20 41.87 10.95 -4.42
N LYS A 21 42.38 12.15 -4.10
CA LYS A 21 43.37 12.81 -4.97
C LYS A 21 44.49 11.79 -5.20
N VAL A 22 44.48 11.14 -6.36
CA VAL A 22 45.55 10.24 -6.76
C VAL A 22 46.72 11.15 -7.12
N LEU A 23 47.51 11.54 -6.13
CA LEU A 23 48.77 12.22 -6.36
C LEU A 23 49.71 11.20 -6.96
N ARG A 24 50.00 11.31 -8.26
CA ARG A 24 50.91 10.38 -8.92
C ARG A 24 52.34 10.80 -8.62
N GLN A 25 53.17 9.81 -8.35
CA GLN A 25 54.61 10.02 -8.19
C GLN A 25 55.15 10.59 -9.51
N GLY A 26 55.50 11.89 -9.53
CA GLY A 26 55.93 12.61 -10.72
C GLY A 26 55.15 13.91 -11.02
N ASP A 27 54.01 14.17 -10.39
CA ASP A 27 53.15 15.32 -10.73
C ASP A 27 53.78 16.73 -10.54
N TYR A 28 54.94 16.84 -9.87
CA TYR A 28 55.58 18.13 -9.57
C TYR A 28 57.05 18.28 -9.99
N ASP A 29 57.67 17.26 -10.60
CA ASP A 29 59.12 17.26 -10.90
C ASP A 29 59.45 16.97 -12.38
N ILE A 30 58.48 17.05 -13.30
CA ILE A 30 58.69 16.85 -14.74
C ILE A 30 58.94 18.21 -15.43
N PRO A 31 60.12 18.46 -16.02
CA PRO A 31 60.40 19.72 -16.71
C PRO A 31 59.51 19.92 -17.96
N ILE A 32 58.98 21.12 -18.15
CA ILE A 32 57.93 21.47 -19.13
C ILE A 32 58.29 21.34 -20.63
N PHE A 33 59.52 20.94 -20.97
CA PHE A 33 59.99 20.76 -22.35
C PHE A 33 60.67 19.40 -22.54
N THR A 34 60.18 18.36 -21.86
CA THR A 34 60.65 16.98 -22.02
C THR A 34 59.56 16.11 -22.66
N GLU A 35 59.97 15.00 -23.26
CA GLU A 35 59.04 13.98 -23.77
C GLU A 35 58.14 13.46 -22.64
N ASP A 36 58.71 13.26 -21.43
CA ASP A 36 57.97 12.83 -20.24
C ASP A 36 56.82 13.79 -19.88
N PHE A 37 56.98 15.11 -20.11
CA PHE A 37 55.92 16.09 -19.87
C PHE A 37 54.76 15.96 -20.87
N LEU A 38 55.08 15.68 -22.14
CA LEU A 38 54.09 15.48 -23.18
C LEU A 38 53.29 14.20 -22.95
N ASP A 39 53.97 13.12 -22.57
CA ASP A 39 53.33 11.84 -22.23
C ASP A 39 52.45 11.96 -20.98
N HIS A 40 52.93 12.66 -19.94
CA HIS A 40 52.13 12.94 -18.74
C HIS A 40 50.86 13.73 -19.07
N ASN A 41 50.97 14.83 -19.83
CA ASN A 41 49.79 15.60 -20.27
C ASN A 41 48.79 14.74 -21.04
N LYS A 42 49.29 13.91 -21.96
CA LYS A 42 48.43 13.01 -22.74
C LYS A 42 47.66 12.02 -21.86
N VAL A 43 48.32 11.47 -20.84
CA VAL A 43 47.66 10.59 -19.85
C VAL A 43 46.62 11.37 -19.06
N VAL A 44 46.95 12.52 -18.51
CA VAL A 44 46.03 13.38 -17.75
C VAL A 44 44.82 13.79 -18.58
N ASP A 45 45.01 14.21 -19.83
CA ASP A 45 43.94 14.57 -20.76
C ASP A 45 43.02 13.38 -21.05
N SER A 46 43.60 12.18 -21.23
CA SER A 46 42.82 10.95 -21.45
C SER A 46 42.00 10.55 -20.22
N GLU A 47 42.55 10.73 -19.02
CA GLU A 47 41.87 10.49 -17.75
C GLU A 47 40.74 11.50 -17.55
N LEU A 48 41.00 12.78 -17.78
CA LEU A 48 39.98 13.84 -17.71
C LEU A 48 38.83 13.58 -18.69
N ARG A 49 39.13 13.12 -19.91
CA ARG A 49 38.09 12.73 -20.88
C ARG A 49 37.27 11.55 -20.38
N THR A 50 37.92 10.55 -19.78
CA THR A 50 37.26 9.37 -19.21
C THR A 50 36.37 9.74 -18.03
N LEU A 51 36.85 10.61 -17.13
CA LEU A 51 36.10 11.12 -15.99
C LEU A 51 34.86 11.91 -16.46
N ARG A 52 35.01 12.79 -17.47
CA ARG A 52 33.87 13.51 -18.05
C ARG A 52 32.82 12.56 -18.63
N LYS A 53 33.24 11.51 -19.33
CA LYS A 53 32.33 10.50 -19.86
C LYS A 53 31.59 9.78 -18.73
N SER A 54 32.32 9.30 -17.73
CA SER A 54 31.74 8.61 -16.58
C SER A 54 30.76 9.50 -15.81
N ASN A 55 31.07 10.80 -15.67
CA ASN A 55 30.21 11.76 -15.01
C ASN A 55 28.88 11.92 -15.75
N ILE A 56 28.90 12.07 -17.08
CA ILE A 56 27.69 12.11 -17.92
C ILE A 56 26.88 10.81 -17.77
N ASP A 57 27.55 9.65 -17.79
CA ASP A 57 26.88 8.35 -17.64
C ASP A 57 26.20 8.23 -16.25
N TYR A 58 26.79 8.80 -15.20
CA TYR A 58 26.19 8.86 -13.86
C TYR A 58 25.04 9.85 -13.77
N GLU A 59 25.15 11.04 -14.36
CA GLU A 59 24.05 12.00 -14.42
C GLU A 59 22.83 11.41 -15.12
N GLN A 60 23.06 10.67 -16.21
CA GLN A 60 21.98 9.97 -16.92
C GLN A 60 21.32 8.89 -16.04
N GLN A 61 22.11 8.09 -15.32
CA GLN A 61 21.58 7.09 -14.40
C GLN A 61 20.78 7.71 -13.25
N ASN A 62 21.28 8.81 -12.67
CA ASN A 62 20.59 9.54 -11.63
C ASN A 62 19.24 10.07 -12.12
N SER A 63 19.19 10.65 -13.31
CA SER A 63 17.93 11.13 -13.91
C SER A 63 16.91 9.99 -14.11
N VAL A 64 17.37 8.79 -14.52
CA VAL A 64 16.49 7.61 -14.63
C VAL A 64 15.99 7.17 -13.26
N LEU A 65 16.86 7.16 -12.25
CA LEU A 65 16.50 6.78 -10.87
C LEU A 65 15.51 7.78 -10.26
N GLU A 66 15.71 9.08 -10.42
CA GLU A 66 14.79 10.12 -9.96
C GLU A 66 13.38 9.89 -10.53
N LYS A 67 13.28 9.63 -11.83
CA LYS A 67 12.01 9.30 -12.47
C LYS A 67 11.40 8.01 -11.93
N HIS A 68 12.21 7.01 -11.59
CA HIS A 68 11.70 5.78 -11.00
C HIS A 68 11.15 6.01 -9.59
N VAL A 69 11.83 6.81 -8.77
CA VAL A 69 11.35 7.23 -7.45
C VAL A 69 10.02 7.97 -7.58
N GLU A 70 9.94 8.97 -8.46
CA GLU A 70 8.70 9.72 -8.72
C GLU A 70 7.55 8.79 -9.15
N ASN A 71 7.82 7.82 -10.03
CA ASN A 71 6.82 6.84 -10.45
C ASN A 71 6.37 5.94 -9.29
N MET A 72 7.27 5.53 -8.41
CA MET A 72 6.92 4.73 -7.22
C MET A 72 6.09 5.55 -6.24
N GLU A 73 6.45 6.80 -5.97
CA GLU A 73 5.69 7.71 -5.11
C GLU A 73 4.26 7.90 -5.64
N ASN A 74 4.10 8.14 -6.94
CA ASN A 74 2.80 8.20 -7.59
C ASN A 74 2.02 6.88 -7.48
N GLY A 75 2.72 5.75 -7.59
CA GLY A 75 2.14 4.41 -7.41
C GLY A 75 1.60 4.21 -5.99
N ILE A 76 2.36 4.62 -4.97
CA ILE A 76 1.96 4.57 -3.56
C ILE A 76 0.72 5.44 -3.34
N LEU A 77 0.73 6.70 -3.77
CA LEU A 77 -0.41 7.61 -3.63
C LEU A 77 -1.70 7.03 -4.25
N LYS A 78 -1.56 6.39 -5.42
CA LYS A 78 -2.70 5.73 -6.08
C LYS A 78 -3.22 4.55 -5.25
N LEU A 79 -2.33 3.68 -4.77
CA LEU A 79 -2.71 2.54 -3.94
C LEU A 79 -3.36 2.96 -2.61
N ASP A 80 -2.85 4.02 -1.98
CA ASP A 80 -3.45 4.59 -0.77
C ASP A 80 -4.87 5.10 -1.04
N SER A 81 -5.06 5.80 -2.18
CA SER A 81 -6.39 6.29 -2.57
C SER A 81 -7.38 5.15 -2.85
N GLU A 82 -6.94 4.09 -3.51
CA GLU A 82 -7.74 2.89 -3.79
C GLU A 82 -8.09 2.16 -2.49
N THR A 83 -7.12 2.03 -1.58
CA THR A 83 -7.30 1.39 -0.27
C THR A 83 -8.33 2.15 0.57
N SER A 84 -8.18 3.48 0.69
CA SER A 84 -9.15 4.32 1.40
C SER A 84 -10.56 4.23 0.79
N ASN A 85 -10.66 4.14 -0.55
CA ASN A 85 -11.95 3.95 -1.20
C ASN A 85 -12.58 2.60 -0.88
N LEU A 86 -11.79 1.52 -0.87
CA LEU A 86 -12.25 0.18 -0.51
C LEU A 86 -12.67 0.09 0.95
N GLU A 87 -11.91 0.70 1.87
CA GLU A 87 -12.26 0.78 3.30
C GLU A 87 -13.60 1.50 3.51
N SER A 88 -13.80 2.63 2.82
CA SER A 88 -15.07 3.38 2.86
C SER A 88 -16.24 2.52 2.38
N ARG A 89 -16.08 1.81 1.25
CA ARG A 89 -17.11 0.88 0.74
C ARG A 89 -17.36 -0.29 1.68
N ASN A 90 -16.32 -0.86 2.29
CA ASN A 90 -16.47 -1.95 3.25
C ASN A 90 -17.21 -1.50 4.49
N ALA A 91 -16.88 -0.34 5.07
CA ALA A 91 -17.60 0.21 6.22
C ALA A 91 -19.09 0.44 5.93
N VAL A 92 -19.40 0.90 4.72
CA VAL A 92 -20.76 1.04 4.20
C VAL A 92 -21.48 -0.31 4.11
N LEU A 93 -20.83 -1.34 3.57
CA LEU A 93 -21.38 -2.70 3.48
C LEU A 93 -21.56 -3.36 4.85
N GLU A 94 -20.62 -3.17 5.78
CA GLU A 94 -20.71 -3.67 7.15
C GLU A 94 -21.89 -3.04 7.89
N SER A 95 -22.09 -1.73 7.73
CA SER A 95 -23.26 -1.02 8.26
C SER A 95 -24.57 -1.58 7.69
N TYR A 96 -24.62 -1.83 6.38
CA TYR A 96 -25.76 -2.46 5.73
C TYR A 96 -26.04 -3.86 6.29
N LEU A 97 -25.01 -4.71 6.40
CA LEU A 97 -25.14 -6.06 6.97
C LEU A 97 -25.63 -6.03 8.41
N LEU A 98 -25.11 -5.12 9.24
CA LEU A 98 -25.54 -4.97 10.63
C LEU A 98 -27.01 -4.54 10.71
N LYS A 99 -27.43 -3.58 9.89
CA LYS A 99 -28.85 -3.16 9.83
C LYS A 99 -29.74 -4.32 9.39
N LEU A 100 -29.33 -5.09 8.37
CA LEU A 100 -30.08 -6.24 7.88
C LEU A 100 -30.22 -7.32 8.97
N ARG A 101 -29.12 -7.69 9.62
CA ARG A 101 -29.11 -8.63 10.74
C ARG A 101 -30.03 -8.17 11.88
N THR A 102 -29.98 -6.88 12.21
CA THR A 102 -30.82 -6.28 13.25
C THR A 102 -32.30 -6.34 12.88
N THR A 103 -32.66 -5.96 11.65
CA THR A 103 -34.04 -6.01 11.15
C THR A 103 -34.59 -7.44 11.16
N LEU A 104 -33.79 -8.41 10.71
CA LEU A 104 -34.16 -9.82 10.71
C LEU A 104 -34.31 -10.38 12.13
N ALA A 105 -33.36 -10.09 13.02
CA ALA A 105 -33.42 -10.49 14.42
C ALA A 105 -34.68 -9.96 15.10
N ASN A 106 -34.96 -8.66 14.96
CA ASN A 106 -36.16 -8.03 15.54
C ASN A 106 -37.47 -8.65 15.02
N ALA A 107 -37.53 -8.99 13.73
CA ALA A 107 -38.72 -9.59 13.14
C ALA A 107 -38.93 -11.05 13.57
N LEU A 108 -37.85 -11.80 13.79
CA LEU A 108 -37.87 -13.23 14.08
C LEU A 108 -37.67 -13.57 15.56
N GLN A 109 -37.44 -12.58 16.44
CA GLN A 109 -37.27 -12.79 17.89
C GLN A 109 -38.46 -13.51 18.53
N GLY A 110 -39.67 -13.31 18.00
CA GLY A 110 -40.90 -13.92 18.54
C GLY A 110 -41.20 -15.32 18.02
N LEU A 111 -40.31 -15.89 17.19
CA LEU A 111 -40.50 -17.19 16.57
C LEU A 111 -39.41 -18.18 17.04
N PRO A 112 -39.67 -18.98 18.09
CA PRO A 112 -38.72 -20.01 18.50
C PRO A 112 -38.73 -21.20 17.51
N LEU A 113 -37.56 -21.63 17.04
CA LEU A 113 -37.42 -22.80 16.15
C LEU A 113 -37.33 -24.12 16.92
N SER A 114 -36.85 -24.09 18.16
CA SER A 114 -36.72 -25.23 19.07
C SER A 114 -37.19 -24.84 20.47
N SER A 115 -37.56 -25.84 21.27
CA SER A 115 -38.05 -25.67 22.65
C SER A 115 -37.09 -24.87 23.54
N ASP A 116 -35.79 -24.91 23.23
CA ASP A 116 -34.71 -24.33 24.03
C ASP A 116 -34.20 -22.99 23.47
N CYS A 117 -34.68 -22.53 22.30
CA CYS A 117 -34.24 -21.29 21.69
C CYS A 117 -35.32 -20.22 21.80
N ALA A 118 -34.99 -19.10 22.46
CA ALA A 118 -35.91 -18.00 22.72
C ALA A 118 -36.28 -17.17 21.46
N GLY A 119 -35.63 -17.39 20.31
CA GLY A 119 -35.85 -16.68 19.05
C GLY A 119 -34.57 -16.16 18.40
N ALA A 120 -34.71 -15.45 17.29
CA ALA A 120 -33.59 -14.84 16.58
C ALA A 120 -33.02 -13.62 17.34
N THR A 121 -31.70 -13.48 17.33
CA THR A 121 -30.93 -12.36 17.88
C THR A 121 -29.87 -11.93 16.87
N VAL A 122 -29.28 -10.73 17.03
CA VAL A 122 -28.27 -10.22 16.09
C VAL A 122 -27.06 -11.15 16.00
N ASP A 123 -26.68 -11.80 17.10
CA ASP A 123 -25.51 -12.68 17.17
C ASP A 123 -25.77 -14.08 16.59
N ASN A 124 -27.03 -14.54 16.58
CA ASN A 124 -27.39 -15.89 16.13
C ASN A 124 -28.15 -15.92 14.80
N ILE A 125 -28.45 -14.77 14.19
CA ILE A 125 -29.39 -14.68 13.07
C ILE A 125 -28.97 -15.51 11.86
N ASP A 126 -27.67 -15.58 11.56
CA ASP A 126 -27.17 -16.36 10.42
C ASP A 126 -27.40 -17.86 10.65
N GLN A 127 -27.07 -18.37 11.84
CA GLN A 127 -27.32 -19.75 12.23
C GLN A 127 -28.82 -20.05 12.34
N TYR A 128 -29.62 -19.09 12.82
CA TYR A 128 -31.07 -19.19 12.91
C TYR A 128 -31.69 -19.37 11.52
N LEU A 129 -31.26 -18.57 10.53
CA LEU A 129 -31.74 -18.65 9.16
C LEU A 129 -31.27 -19.94 8.46
N GLU A 130 -30.06 -20.42 8.76
CA GLU A 130 -29.60 -21.72 8.29
C GLU A 130 -30.48 -22.85 8.83
N ASN A 131 -30.79 -22.85 10.13
CA ASN A 131 -31.69 -23.84 10.74
C ASN A 131 -33.10 -23.76 10.11
N LEU A 132 -33.61 -22.55 9.87
CA LEU A 132 -34.90 -22.35 9.20
C LEU A 132 -34.88 -22.88 7.75
N HIS A 133 -33.77 -22.70 7.02
CA HIS A 133 -33.58 -23.24 5.69
C HIS A 133 -33.57 -24.78 5.70
N GLN A 134 -32.82 -25.40 6.62
CA GLN A 134 -32.79 -26.85 6.78
C GLN A 134 -34.17 -27.44 7.16
N MET A 135 -34.98 -26.72 7.95
CA MET A 135 -36.37 -27.10 8.22
C MET A 135 -37.24 -27.06 6.96
N ALA A 136 -37.00 -26.07 6.09
CA ALA A 136 -37.70 -25.96 4.81
C ALA A 136 -37.34 -27.13 3.87
N ASP A 137 -36.06 -27.50 3.80
CA ASP A 137 -35.58 -28.63 2.98
C ASP A 137 -36.08 -29.98 3.49
N SER A 138 -36.11 -30.17 4.81
CA SER A 138 -36.60 -31.41 5.42
C SER A 138 -38.13 -31.50 5.51
N SER A 139 -38.86 -30.46 5.07
CA SER A 139 -40.32 -30.36 5.16
C SER A 139 -40.87 -30.62 6.56
N THR A 140 -40.12 -30.18 7.58
CA THR A 140 -40.49 -30.29 8.99
C THR A 140 -41.12 -28.98 9.47
N GLN A 141 -42.06 -29.02 10.42
CA GLN A 141 -42.61 -27.82 11.07
C GLN A 141 -43.30 -26.80 10.11
N GLY A 142 -44.17 -27.28 9.20
CA GLY A 142 -44.80 -26.44 8.16
C GLY A 142 -45.54 -25.18 8.66
N HIS A 143 -46.16 -25.22 9.84
CA HIS A 143 -46.83 -24.05 10.42
C HIS A 143 -45.82 -22.96 10.86
N THR A 144 -44.72 -23.34 11.49
CA THR A 144 -43.63 -22.42 11.88
C THR A 144 -42.98 -21.81 10.65
N LEU A 145 -42.75 -22.62 9.61
CA LEU A 145 -42.19 -22.17 8.35
C LEU A 145 -43.12 -21.18 7.62
N ASN A 146 -44.44 -21.42 7.63
CA ASN A 146 -45.40 -20.51 7.04
C ASN A 146 -45.43 -19.15 7.78
N LYS A 147 -45.39 -19.17 9.12
CA LYS A 147 -45.27 -17.94 9.91
C LYS A 147 -43.97 -17.18 9.61
N ALA A 148 -42.83 -17.88 9.53
CA ALA A 148 -41.55 -17.27 9.17
C ALA A 148 -41.61 -16.63 7.78
N LYS A 149 -42.17 -17.33 6.78
CA LYS A 149 -42.37 -16.80 5.43
C LYS A 149 -43.23 -15.54 5.42
N ASP A 150 -44.31 -15.51 6.21
CA ASP A 150 -45.19 -14.34 6.28
C ASP A 150 -44.54 -13.14 6.97
N ILE A 151 -43.73 -13.39 8.01
CA ILE A 151 -42.91 -12.34 8.66
C ILE A 151 -41.91 -11.77 7.65
N ILE A 152 -41.17 -12.62 6.94
CA ILE A 152 -40.16 -12.21 5.96
C ILE A 152 -40.80 -11.44 4.79
N ARG A 153 -41.97 -11.87 4.30
CA ARG A 153 -42.70 -11.14 3.24
C ARG A 153 -43.13 -9.73 3.65
N LYS A 154 -43.32 -9.49 4.94
CA LYS A 154 -43.72 -8.19 5.50
C LYS A 154 -42.54 -7.32 5.89
N LEU A 155 -41.30 -7.83 5.80
CA LEU A 155 -40.11 -7.04 6.08
C LEU A 155 -39.97 -5.94 5.03
N ASP A 156 -39.97 -4.70 5.51
CA ASP A 156 -39.62 -3.56 4.69
C ASP A 156 -38.09 -3.42 4.67
N LEU A 157 -37.49 -3.84 3.56
CA LEU A 157 -36.05 -3.74 3.32
C LEU A 157 -35.66 -2.39 2.71
N GLN A 158 -36.62 -1.50 2.39
CA GLN A 158 -36.32 -0.21 1.78
C GLN A 158 -35.59 0.73 2.74
N ASN A 159 -35.77 0.56 4.05
CA ASN A 159 -35.04 1.33 5.07
C ASN A 159 -33.59 0.87 5.30
N LEU A 160 -33.15 -0.18 4.59
CA LEU A 160 -31.76 -0.65 4.66
C LEU A 160 -30.83 0.09 3.70
N THR A 161 -31.36 0.80 2.69
CA THR A 161 -30.54 1.51 1.71
C THR A 161 -29.73 2.62 2.37
N LEU A 162 -28.46 2.71 1.96
CA LEU A 162 -27.49 3.73 2.36
C LEU A 162 -27.78 5.08 1.69
#